data_AF-A0A1J4KZZ7-F1
#
_entry.id   AF-A0A1J4KZZ7-F1
#
_cell.length_a   1.000
_cell.length_b   1.000
_cell.length_c   1.000
_cell.angle_alpha   90.00
_cell.angle_beta   90.00
_cell.angle_gamma   90.00
#
_symmetry.space_group_name_H-M   'P 1'
#
loop_
_entity.id
_entity.type
_entity.pdbx_description
1 polymer ?
#
loop_
_entity_poly.entity_id
_entity_poly.type
_entity_poly.pdbx_seq_one_letter_code
_entity_poly.pdbx_strand_id
1 'polypeptide(L)'
;MTLNKSITKKLMNQVAKDRRTLRHEILKDFVGIESKKIFEAIKREDLPFITFNELVPYCQRAKIPVEKLTDIFSLYEVFKKKISPKKFINFLEDEVTCKTLEVNLNPKLTDAQIKILTEFAEGIKNHRTTAISLDSTTERSLISNMWIFVVRYNPANSNEKYVRLASLCRIAAEINLSFSTEDFIEAVFTFFDKRIDQLDFTQFVQLMQAFS
;
A
#
# COMPACT_ATOMS: atom_id res chain seq x y z
N MET A 1 11.62 9.48 30.68
CA MET A 1 10.65 9.79 29.59
C MET A 1 10.53 8.70 28.51
N THR A 2 11.02 7.47 28.73
CA THR A 2 11.12 6.43 27.68
C THR A 2 9.92 5.48 27.61
N LEU A 3 9.10 5.41 28.68
CA LEU A 3 7.98 4.47 28.79
C LEU A 3 6.80 4.84 27.86
N ASN A 4 6.54 6.13 27.65
CA ASN A 4 5.41 6.59 26.84
C ASN A 4 5.56 6.25 25.36
N LYS A 5 6.75 6.42 24.76
CA LYS A 5 6.98 6.14 23.32
C LYS A 5 6.74 4.67 22.93
N SER A 6 7.06 3.73 23.83
CA SER A 6 6.88 2.29 23.58
C SER A 6 5.41 1.87 23.55
N ILE A 7 4.60 2.44 24.46
CA ILE A 7 3.15 2.19 24.53
C ILE A 7 2.45 2.79 23.32
N THR A 8 2.80 4.01 22.90
CA THR A 8 2.21 4.64 21.71
C THR A 8 2.54 3.86 20.45
N LYS A 9 3.78 3.38 20.30
CA LYS A 9 4.20 2.55 19.15
C LYS A 9 3.46 1.21 19.11
N LYS A 10 3.29 0.56 20.26
CA LYS A 10 2.55 -0.72 20.36
C LYS A 10 1.06 -0.55 20.05
N LEU A 11 0.46 0.55 20.52
CA LEU A 11 -0.94 0.91 20.24
C LEU A 11 -1.16 1.27 18.76
N MET A 12 -0.27 2.07 18.17
CA MET A 12 -0.32 2.42 16.75
C MET A 12 -0.20 1.18 15.85
N ASN A 13 0.64 0.22 16.22
CA ASN A 13 0.76 -1.05 15.50
C ASN A 13 -0.52 -1.91 15.60
N GLN A 14 -1.22 -1.88 16.74
CA GLN A 14 -2.47 -2.64 16.91
C GLN A 14 -3.61 -2.02 16.09
N VAL A 15 -3.77 -0.70 16.10
CA VAL A 15 -4.81 -0.03 15.29
C VAL A 15 -4.58 -0.25 13.80
N ALA A 16 -3.33 -0.23 13.33
CA ALA A 16 -3.00 -0.57 11.95
C ALA A 16 -3.38 -2.01 11.59
N LYS A 17 -3.09 -2.96 12.49
CA LYS A 17 -3.50 -4.37 12.32
C LYS A 17 -5.03 -4.50 12.28
N ASP A 18 -5.74 -3.86 13.19
CA ASP A 18 -7.21 -3.93 13.27
C ASP A 18 -7.86 -3.30 12.02
N ARG A 19 -7.32 -2.19 11.49
CA ARG A 19 -7.73 -1.61 10.20
C ARG A 19 -7.58 -2.62 9.06
N ARG A 20 -6.43 -3.28 8.96
CA ARG A 20 -6.16 -4.27 7.91
C ARG A 20 -7.11 -5.47 8.01
N THR A 21 -7.29 -6.00 9.21
CA THR A 21 -8.17 -7.16 9.45
C THR A 21 -9.63 -6.82 9.15
N LEU A 22 -10.15 -5.67 9.60
CA LEU A 22 -11.53 -5.26 9.31
C LEU A 22 -11.78 -5.13 7.81
N ARG A 23 -10.86 -4.51 7.07
CA ARG A 23 -10.97 -4.37 5.61
C ARG A 23 -10.98 -5.71 4.91
N HIS A 24 -10.08 -6.61 5.32
CA HIS A 24 -10.01 -7.95 4.74
C HIS A 24 -11.33 -8.70 4.94
N GLU A 25 -11.94 -8.63 6.12
CA GLU A 25 -13.24 -9.25 6.38
C GLU A 25 -14.39 -8.63 5.56
N ILE A 26 -14.34 -7.33 5.28
CA ILE A 26 -15.31 -6.67 4.38
C ILE A 26 -15.12 -7.20 2.95
N LEU A 27 -13.90 -7.16 2.43
CA LEU A 27 -13.61 -7.50 1.04
C LEU A 27 -13.84 -8.97 0.69
N LYS A 28 -13.85 -9.88 1.67
CA LYS A 28 -14.22 -11.29 1.46
C LYS A 28 -15.62 -11.46 0.87
N ASP A 29 -16.55 -10.59 1.26
CA ASP A 29 -17.95 -10.66 0.80
C ASP A 29 -18.13 -9.99 -0.57
N PHE A 30 -17.11 -9.28 -1.07
CA PHE A 30 -17.21 -8.40 -2.24
C PHE A 30 -16.00 -8.54 -3.18
N VAL A 31 -15.68 -9.77 -3.57
CA VAL A 31 -14.55 -10.06 -4.46
C VAL A 31 -14.78 -9.45 -5.84
N GLY A 32 -13.85 -8.59 -6.29
CA GLY A 32 -13.91 -7.94 -7.60
C GLY A 32 -14.93 -6.80 -7.72
N ILE A 33 -15.55 -6.38 -6.60
CA ILE A 33 -16.52 -5.30 -6.58
C ILE A 33 -15.83 -3.96 -6.27
N GLU A 34 -16.21 -2.90 -6.98
CA GLU A 34 -15.69 -1.55 -6.75
C GLU A 34 -16.09 -1.00 -5.37
N SER A 35 -15.18 -0.30 -4.69
CA SER A 35 -15.37 0.28 -3.35
C SER A 35 -16.67 1.09 -3.21
N LYS A 36 -17.07 1.80 -4.27
CA LYS A 36 -18.32 2.57 -4.32
C LYS A 36 -19.55 1.66 -4.26
N LYS A 37 -19.53 0.53 -4.98
CA LYS A 37 -20.63 -0.45 -4.98
C LYS A 37 -20.69 -1.22 -3.66
N ILE A 38 -19.53 -1.48 -3.04
CA ILE A 38 -19.45 -2.07 -1.70
C ILE A 38 -20.10 -1.14 -0.67
N PHE A 39 -19.82 0.17 -0.75
CA PHE A 39 -20.46 1.16 0.10
C PHE A 39 -21.98 1.10 -0.01
N GLU A 40 -22.52 1.12 -1.23
CA GLU A 40 -23.98 1.06 -1.45
C GLU A 40 -24.59 -0.26 -0.94
N ALA A 41 -23.86 -1.38 -1.03
CA ALA A 41 -24.34 -2.67 -0.55
C ALA A 41 -24.38 -2.80 0.99
N ILE A 42 -23.46 -2.15 1.70
CA ILE A 42 -23.38 -2.20 3.17
C ILE A 42 -24.28 -1.13 3.81
N LYS A 43 -24.40 0.02 3.15
CA LYS A 43 -25.22 1.15 3.59
C LYS A 43 -26.69 0.75 3.60
N ARG A 44 -27.41 1.13 4.65
CA ARG A 44 -28.87 1.04 4.64
C ARG A 44 -29.46 1.94 3.55
N GLU A 45 -30.51 1.48 2.87
CA GLU A 45 -31.12 2.21 1.75
C GLU A 45 -31.57 3.64 2.13
N ASP A 46 -32.03 3.83 3.37
CA ASP A 46 -32.58 5.07 3.89
C ASP A 46 -31.55 6.12 4.34
N LEU A 47 -30.26 5.76 4.38
CA LEU A 47 -29.21 6.64 4.91
C LEU A 47 -28.15 6.97 3.86
N PRO A 48 -27.57 8.18 3.83
CA PRO A 48 -26.46 8.51 2.93
C PRO A 48 -25.08 8.16 3.50
N PHE A 49 -25.01 7.39 4.59
CA PHE A 49 -23.78 7.04 5.30
C PHE A 49 -23.87 5.63 5.90
N ILE A 50 -22.72 5.00 6.11
CA ILE A 50 -22.58 3.78 6.90
C ILE A 50 -22.39 4.17 8.37
N THR A 51 -23.05 3.50 9.30
CA THR A 51 -22.77 3.61 10.73
C THR A 51 -21.94 2.42 11.21
N PHE A 52 -21.46 2.47 12.45
CA PHE A 52 -20.73 1.35 13.03
C PHE A 52 -21.58 0.09 13.18
N ASN A 53 -22.91 0.22 13.24
CA ASN A 53 -23.81 -0.93 13.35
C ASN A 53 -23.72 -1.82 12.10
N GLU A 54 -23.65 -1.23 10.91
CA GLU A 54 -23.49 -1.99 9.67
C GLU A 54 -22.10 -2.68 9.58
N LEU A 55 -21.13 -2.24 10.38
CA LEU A 55 -19.80 -2.85 10.44
C LEU A 55 -19.65 -3.96 11.49
N VAL A 56 -20.64 -4.15 12.37
CA VAL A 56 -20.61 -5.16 13.45
C VAL A 56 -20.37 -6.58 12.94
N PRO A 57 -21.03 -7.06 11.86
CA PRO A 57 -20.81 -8.42 11.37
C PRO A 57 -19.34 -8.67 10.99
N TYR A 58 -18.70 -7.68 10.37
CA TYR A 58 -17.29 -7.74 9.98
C TYR A 58 -16.36 -7.69 11.20
N CYS A 59 -16.70 -6.90 12.22
CA CYS A 59 -15.96 -6.85 13.48
C CYS A 59 -15.99 -8.20 14.21
N GLN A 60 -17.14 -8.87 14.23
CA GLN A 60 -17.30 -10.19 14.86
C GLN A 60 -16.40 -11.23 14.19
N ARG A 61 -16.39 -11.28 12.85
CA ARG A 61 -15.50 -12.18 12.10
C ARG A 61 -14.02 -11.85 12.31
N ALA A 62 -13.70 -10.56 12.34
CA ALA A 62 -12.34 -10.07 12.58
C ALA A 62 -11.87 -10.25 14.03
N LYS A 63 -12.76 -10.63 14.96
CA LYS A 63 -12.51 -10.64 16.42
C LYS A 63 -12.05 -9.27 16.94
N ILE A 64 -12.60 -8.20 16.37
CA ILE A 64 -12.34 -6.81 16.76
C ILE A 64 -13.49 -6.32 17.65
N PRO A 65 -13.22 -5.79 18.85
CA PRO A 65 -14.24 -5.14 19.67
C PRO A 65 -14.84 -3.93 18.94
N VAL A 66 -16.16 -3.77 18.94
CA VAL A 66 -16.86 -2.71 18.19
C VAL A 66 -16.42 -1.31 18.65
N GLU A 67 -16.01 -1.17 19.91
CA GLU A 67 -15.49 0.07 20.48
C GLU A 67 -14.22 0.56 19.75
N LYS A 68 -13.44 -0.39 19.19
CA LYS A 68 -12.23 -0.11 18.41
C LYS A 68 -12.49 0.49 17.05
N LEU A 69 -13.73 0.47 16.55
CA LEU A 69 -14.07 1.15 15.30
C LEU A 69 -13.75 2.65 15.36
N THR A 70 -13.87 3.28 16.54
CA THR A 70 -13.51 4.69 16.71
C THR A 70 -12.01 4.90 16.45
N ASP A 71 -11.16 4.02 16.99
CA ASP A 71 -9.71 4.06 16.81
C ASP A 71 -9.33 3.74 15.35
N ILE A 72 -9.97 2.73 14.75
CA ILE A 72 -9.78 2.30 13.35
C ILE A 72 -10.08 3.44 12.39
N PHE A 73 -11.18 4.17 12.61
CA PHE A 73 -11.63 5.22 11.71
C PHE A 73 -11.09 6.62 12.04
N SER A 74 -10.27 6.75 13.10
CA SER A 74 -9.73 8.04 13.56
C SER A 74 -8.98 8.83 12.48
N LEU A 75 -8.24 8.14 11.59
CA LEU A 75 -7.49 8.76 10.48
C LEU A 75 -8.36 9.28 9.34
N TYR A 76 -9.63 8.88 9.26
CA TYR A 76 -10.57 9.32 8.21
C TYR A 76 -11.53 10.38 8.73
N GLU A 77 -11.27 10.95 9.92
CA GLU A 77 -12.06 12.03 10.53
C GLU A 77 -13.56 11.69 10.64
N VAL A 78 -13.90 10.43 10.91
CA VAL A 78 -15.31 9.98 11.01
C VAL A 78 -16.00 10.68 12.17
N PHE A 79 -17.10 11.40 11.87
CA PHE A 79 -17.85 12.18 12.86
C PHE A 79 -19.08 11.41 13.33
N LYS A 80 -19.35 11.39 14.63
CA LYS A 80 -20.52 10.74 15.24
C LYS A 80 -20.77 9.29 14.78
N LYS A 81 -19.70 8.53 14.52
CA LYS A 81 -19.77 7.14 14.02
C LYS A 81 -20.51 7.01 12.66
N LYS A 82 -20.54 8.07 11.86
CA LYS A 82 -21.13 8.12 10.52
C LYS A 82 -20.04 8.25 9.46
N ILE A 83 -19.91 7.23 8.63
CA ILE A 83 -18.89 7.10 7.60
C ILE A 83 -19.52 7.49 6.27
N SER A 84 -19.14 8.66 5.76
CA SER A 84 -19.54 9.12 4.42
C SER A 84 -18.97 8.22 3.33
N PRO A 85 -19.54 8.22 2.10
CA PRO A 85 -19.03 7.43 0.99
C PRO A 85 -17.53 7.65 0.75
N LYS A 86 -17.09 8.91 0.68
CA LYS A 86 -15.68 9.28 0.48
C LYS A 86 -14.76 8.68 1.56
N LYS A 87 -15.16 8.76 2.83
CA LYS A 87 -14.37 8.24 3.96
C LYS A 87 -14.31 6.72 3.98
N PHE A 88 -15.41 6.05 3.62
CA PHE A 88 -15.46 4.60 3.54
C PHE A 88 -14.64 4.06 2.37
N ILE A 89 -14.76 4.69 1.20
CA ILE A 89 -13.94 4.40 0.04
C ILE A 89 -12.47 4.60 0.38
N ASN A 90 -12.10 5.75 0.95
CA ASN A 90 -10.74 6.00 1.41
C ASN A 90 -10.27 4.95 2.41
N PHE A 91 -11.12 4.50 3.35
CA PHE A 91 -10.75 3.44 4.30
C PHE A 91 -10.44 2.13 3.57
N LEU A 92 -11.36 1.66 2.72
CA LEU A 92 -11.13 0.48 1.91
C LEU A 92 -9.83 0.64 1.11
N GLU A 93 -9.65 1.79 0.45
CA GLU A 93 -8.55 2.10 -0.46
C GLU A 93 -7.23 2.53 0.21
N ASP A 94 -7.19 2.79 1.52
CA ASP A 94 -5.99 3.27 2.23
C ASP A 94 -4.87 2.20 2.34
N GLU A 95 -5.22 0.93 2.17
CA GLU A 95 -4.28 -0.17 1.84
C GLU A 95 -4.65 -0.82 0.49
N VAL A 96 -5.73 -0.33 -0.16
CA VAL A 96 -6.33 -0.86 -1.40
C VAL A 96 -6.30 0.19 -2.52
N THR A 97 -5.30 1.05 -2.57
CA THR A 97 -4.74 1.51 -3.86
C THR A 97 -3.82 0.44 -4.42
N CYS A 98 -4.29 -0.80 -4.40
CA CYS A 98 -4.04 -1.78 -5.42
C CYS A 98 -5.42 -2.14 -5.99
N LYS A 99 -6.06 -1.19 -6.70
CA LYS A 99 -6.66 -1.60 -7.96
C LYS A 99 -5.60 -2.47 -8.62
N THR A 100 -5.97 -3.59 -9.23
CA THR A 100 -5.14 -4.11 -10.31
C THR A 100 -5.01 -2.93 -11.25
N LEU A 101 -3.89 -2.19 -11.13
CA LEU A 101 -3.62 -1.07 -11.98
C LEU A 101 -3.48 -1.79 -13.31
N GLU A 102 -4.35 -1.47 -14.26
CA GLU A 102 -4.13 -1.96 -15.62
C GLU A 102 -2.71 -1.55 -15.96
N VAL A 103 -1.82 -2.54 -16.00
CA VAL A 103 -0.43 -2.32 -16.35
C VAL A 103 -0.45 -2.13 -17.86
N ASN A 104 -0.89 -0.95 -18.29
CA ASN A 104 -0.67 -0.49 -19.64
C ASN A 104 0.78 -0.07 -19.69
N LEU A 105 1.65 -1.05 -20.00
CA LEU A 105 3.05 -0.81 -20.28
C LEU A 105 3.13 0.31 -21.32
N ASN A 106 3.89 1.36 -21.04
CA ASN A 106 4.07 2.44 -21.99
C ASN A 106 4.64 1.86 -23.29
N PRO A 107 3.97 2.01 -24.46
CA PRO A 107 4.44 1.44 -25.72
C PRO A 107 5.79 2.00 -26.18
N LYS A 108 6.29 3.08 -25.55
CA LYS A 108 7.62 3.64 -25.80
C LYS A 108 8.75 2.88 -25.09
N LEU A 109 8.44 1.93 -24.20
CA LEU A 109 9.46 1.14 -23.53
C LEU A 109 10.18 0.22 -24.51
N THR A 110 11.51 0.31 -24.51
CA THR A 110 12.36 -0.62 -25.27
C THR A 110 12.58 -1.91 -24.48
N ASP A 111 12.95 -2.99 -25.16
CA ASP A 111 13.30 -4.27 -24.52
C ASP A 111 14.42 -4.12 -23.49
N ALA A 112 15.39 -3.24 -23.76
CA ALA A 112 16.47 -2.91 -22.84
C ALA A 112 15.94 -2.28 -21.54
N GLN A 113 15.02 -1.32 -21.66
CA GLN A 113 14.39 -0.67 -20.51
C GLN A 113 13.49 -1.65 -19.74
N ILE A 114 12.73 -2.51 -20.43
CA ILE A 114 11.94 -3.58 -19.78
C ILE A 114 12.86 -4.47 -18.96
N LYS A 115 13.98 -4.94 -19.54
CA LYS A 115 14.96 -5.77 -18.83
C LYS A 115 15.50 -5.08 -17.59
N ILE A 116 15.85 -3.79 -17.68
CA ILE A 116 16.34 -2.99 -16.54
C ILE A 116 15.29 -2.92 -15.42
N LEU A 117 14.04 -2.62 -15.76
CA LEU A 117 12.96 -2.49 -14.78
C LEU A 117 12.60 -3.84 -14.15
N THR A 118 12.63 -4.93 -14.91
CA THR A 118 12.50 -6.31 -14.42
C THR A 118 13.63 -6.69 -13.49
N GLU A 119 14.88 -6.44 -13.87
CA GLU A 119 16.04 -6.73 -13.04
C GLU A 119 16.00 -5.94 -11.73
N PHE A 120 15.62 -4.66 -11.78
CA PHE A 120 15.39 -3.86 -10.59
C PHE A 120 14.29 -4.46 -9.71
N ALA A 121 13.14 -4.76 -10.30
CA ALA A 121 11.97 -5.25 -9.58
C ALA A 121 12.25 -6.57 -8.86
N GLU A 122 12.83 -7.53 -9.57
CA GLU A 122 13.29 -8.81 -9.03
C GLU A 122 14.44 -8.62 -8.04
N GLY A 123 15.35 -7.68 -8.27
CA GLY A 123 16.42 -7.33 -7.34
C GLY A 123 15.88 -6.91 -5.97
N ILE A 124 14.90 -5.99 -5.93
CA ILE A 124 14.26 -5.57 -4.68
C ILE A 124 13.47 -6.71 -4.05
N LYS A 125 12.76 -7.50 -4.85
CA LYS A 125 11.95 -8.64 -4.38
C LYS A 125 12.83 -9.69 -3.71
N ASN A 126 13.99 -10.01 -4.28
CA ASN A 126 14.89 -11.05 -3.83
C ASN A 126 15.89 -10.56 -2.76
N HIS A 127 16.11 -9.24 -2.66
CA HIS A 127 16.99 -8.67 -1.64
C HIS A 127 16.28 -8.53 -0.28
N ARG A 128 16.53 -9.50 0.62
CA ARG A 128 16.15 -9.48 2.05
C ARG A 128 14.66 -9.24 2.37
N THR A 129 13.76 -9.77 1.55
CA THR A 129 12.36 -10.06 1.96
C THR A 129 12.25 -11.39 2.74
N THR A 130 13.33 -12.20 2.82
CA THR A 130 13.38 -13.55 3.41
C THR A 130 13.64 -13.62 4.93
N ALA A 131 13.45 -12.54 5.68
CA ALA A 131 13.38 -12.62 7.16
C ALA A 131 11.97 -12.96 7.68
N ILE A 132 11.01 -13.20 6.79
CA ILE A 132 9.66 -13.66 7.12
C ILE A 132 9.45 -14.97 6.36
N SER A 133 9.22 -16.06 7.10
CA SER A 133 9.01 -17.43 6.61
C SER A 133 8.10 -17.48 5.38
N LEU A 134 8.58 -18.13 4.32
CA LEU A 134 8.02 -18.20 2.97
C LEU A 134 6.64 -18.87 2.82
N ASP A 135 6.03 -19.40 3.88
CA ASP A 135 4.87 -20.29 3.73
C ASP A 135 3.48 -19.61 3.82
N SER A 136 3.39 -18.27 3.89
CA SER A 136 2.05 -17.61 3.98
C SER A 136 1.93 -16.17 3.48
N THR A 137 2.96 -15.61 2.84
CA THR A 137 2.95 -14.20 2.41
C THR A 137 2.31 -14.03 1.03
N THR A 138 1.06 -13.56 1.00
CA THR A 138 0.39 -13.12 -0.25
C THR A 138 1.24 -12.09 -1.02
N GLU A 139 1.17 -12.05 -2.36
CA GLU A 139 1.87 -11.08 -3.22
C GLU A 139 1.69 -9.62 -2.77
N ARG A 140 0.55 -9.30 -2.18
CA ARG A 140 0.24 -7.95 -1.65
C ARG A 140 1.04 -7.59 -0.41
N SER A 141 1.34 -8.59 0.43
CA SER A 141 2.24 -8.42 1.58
C SER A 141 3.69 -8.22 1.13
N LEU A 142 4.08 -8.78 -0.02
CA LEU A 142 5.40 -8.66 -0.60
C LEU A 142 5.69 -7.23 -1.05
N ILE A 143 4.83 -6.63 -1.89
CA ILE A 143 5.03 -5.25 -2.38
C ILE A 143 5.03 -4.23 -1.23
N SER A 144 4.18 -4.43 -0.22
CA SER A 144 4.18 -3.58 0.98
C SER A 144 5.49 -3.66 1.76
N ASN A 145 6.08 -4.86 1.87
CA ASN A 145 7.39 -5.06 2.49
C ASN A 145 8.50 -4.41 1.66
N MET A 146 8.42 -4.52 0.34
CA MET A 146 9.37 -3.87 -0.58
C MET A 146 9.30 -2.35 -0.45
N TRP A 147 8.10 -1.76 -0.34
CA TRP A 147 7.94 -0.33 -0.07
C TRP A 147 8.61 0.10 1.23
N ILE A 148 8.34 -0.62 2.33
CA ILE A 148 8.95 -0.35 3.64
C ILE A 148 10.48 -0.44 3.55
N PHE A 149 11.01 -1.39 2.78
CA PHE A 149 12.43 -1.53 2.54
C PHE A 149 12.99 -0.30 1.81
N VAL A 150 12.44 0.07 0.66
CA VAL A 150 13.01 1.16 -0.15
C VAL A 150 12.88 2.54 0.53
N VAL A 151 11.80 2.79 1.28
CA VAL A 151 11.62 4.08 1.98
C VAL A 151 12.67 4.29 3.08
N ARG A 152 13.17 3.22 3.72
CA ARG A 152 14.24 3.30 4.73
C ARG A 152 15.57 3.80 4.14
N TYR A 153 15.74 3.74 2.83
CA TYR A 153 16.92 4.28 2.13
C TYR A 153 16.78 5.76 1.82
N ASN A 154 15.68 6.41 2.15
CA ASN A 154 15.65 7.87 2.11
C ASN A 154 16.46 8.45 3.30
N PRO A 155 16.91 9.72 3.21
CA PRO A 155 17.54 10.41 4.34
C PRO A 155 16.61 10.49 5.57
N ALA A 156 17.17 10.47 6.78
CA ALA A 156 16.42 10.41 8.04
C ALA A 156 15.40 11.56 8.28
N ASN A 157 15.50 12.66 7.51
CA ASN A 157 14.61 13.82 7.58
C ASN A 157 13.65 13.92 6.38
N SER A 158 13.50 12.84 5.62
CA SER A 158 12.65 12.80 4.42
C SER A 158 11.21 12.40 4.73
N ASN A 159 10.30 12.78 3.84
CA ASN A 159 8.89 12.41 3.93
C ASN A 159 8.71 10.91 3.58
N GLU A 160 8.22 10.10 4.52
CA GLU A 160 7.96 8.66 4.34
C GLU A 160 6.87 8.36 3.28
N LYS A 161 6.17 9.39 2.81
CA LYS A 161 5.14 9.26 1.76
C LYS A 161 5.71 8.99 0.36
N TYR A 162 7.01 9.24 0.15
CA TYR A 162 7.66 9.10 -1.15
C TYR A 162 8.98 8.36 -1.01
N VAL A 163 9.42 7.68 -2.07
CA VAL A 163 10.79 7.20 -2.23
C VAL A 163 11.50 8.03 -3.29
N ARG A 164 12.71 8.52 -2.97
CA ARG A 164 13.50 9.30 -3.94
C ARG A 164 14.09 8.37 -4.99
N LEU A 165 14.11 8.81 -6.25
CA LEU A 165 14.74 8.05 -7.33
C LEU A 165 16.23 7.82 -7.05
N ALA A 166 16.91 8.81 -6.48
CA ALA A 166 18.30 8.68 -6.02
C ALA A 166 18.48 7.57 -4.97
N SER A 167 17.50 7.37 -4.08
CA SER A 167 17.52 6.27 -3.11
C SER A 167 17.36 4.92 -3.79
N LEU A 168 16.51 4.82 -4.83
CA LEU A 168 16.37 3.60 -5.64
C LEU A 168 17.68 3.27 -6.39
N CYS A 169 18.34 4.28 -6.97
CA CYS A 169 19.63 4.11 -7.66
C CYS A 169 20.70 3.62 -6.68
N ARG A 170 20.75 4.18 -5.47
CA ARG A 170 21.67 3.73 -4.41
C ARG A 170 21.43 2.26 -4.04
N ILE A 171 20.17 1.85 -3.93
CA ILE A 171 19.81 0.46 -3.68
C ILE A 171 20.26 -0.44 -4.83
N ALA A 172 20.01 -0.04 -6.09
CA ALA A 172 20.45 -0.81 -7.25
C ALA A 172 21.97 -1.03 -7.26
N ALA A 173 22.74 -0.01 -6.90
CA ALA A 173 24.18 -0.11 -6.74
C ALA A 173 24.58 -1.04 -5.57
N GLU A 174 23.89 -0.96 -4.43
CA GLU A 174 24.15 -1.80 -3.26
C GLU A 174 23.85 -3.29 -3.51
N ILE A 175 22.82 -3.58 -4.31
CA ILE A 175 22.44 -4.94 -4.72
C ILE A 175 23.30 -5.43 -5.91
N ASN A 176 24.15 -4.57 -6.45
CA ASN A 176 25.04 -4.86 -7.58
C ASN A 176 24.27 -5.33 -8.84
N LEU A 177 23.23 -4.58 -9.20
CA LEU A 177 22.47 -4.80 -10.43
C LEU A 177 23.30 -4.38 -11.66
N SER A 178 23.05 -5.00 -12.81
CA SER A 178 23.92 -4.97 -13.99
C SER A 178 23.73 -3.77 -14.93
N PHE A 179 22.93 -2.79 -14.55
CA PHE A 179 22.62 -1.60 -15.33
C PHE A 179 23.21 -0.31 -14.74
N SER A 180 23.37 0.72 -15.57
CA SER A 180 23.84 2.03 -15.11
C SER A 180 22.73 2.82 -14.41
N THR A 181 23.13 3.83 -13.62
CA THR A 181 22.17 4.72 -12.95
C THR A 181 21.38 5.53 -13.97
N GLU A 182 22.03 5.97 -15.03
CA GLU A 182 21.46 6.74 -16.13
C GLU A 182 20.38 5.94 -16.87
N ASP A 183 20.69 4.70 -17.24
CA ASP A 183 19.75 3.83 -17.96
C ASP A 183 18.51 3.51 -17.10
N PHE A 184 18.71 3.31 -15.79
CA PHE A 184 17.60 3.09 -14.86
C PHE A 184 16.69 4.31 -14.73
N ILE A 185 17.26 5.50 -14.58
CA ILE A 185 16.50 6.75 -14.50
C ILE A 185 15.68 6.96 -15.79
N GLU A 186 16.29 6.72 -16.95
CA GLU A 186 15.62 6.84 -18.25
C GLU A 186 14.50 5.82 -18.40
N ALA A 187 14.72 4.58 -17.98
CA ALA A 187 13.68 3.54 -17.99
C ALA A 187 12.49 3.92 -17.11
N VAL A 188 12.73 4.47 -15.90
CA VAL A 188 11.68 4.96 -15.01
C VAL A 188 10.92 6.14 -15.63
N PHE A 189 11.61 7.11 -16.25
CA PHE A 189 10.96 8.23 -16.92
C PHE A 189 10.10 7.79 -18.09
N THR A 190 10.58 6.81 -18.85
CA THR A 190 9.85 6.23 -19.97
C THR A 190 8.62 5.48 -19.47
N PHE A 191 8.75 4.66 -18.42
CA PHE A 191 7.62 3.94 -17.84
C PHE A 191 6.47 4.87 -17.41
N PHE A 192 6.78 6.01 -16.77
CA PHE A 192 5.75 6.96 -16.32
C PHE A 192 5.38 8.05 -17.36
N ASP A 193 6.06 8.11 -18.50
CA ASP A 193 5.97 9.20 -19.50
C ASP A 193 6.20 10.61 -18.92
N LYS A 194 7.05 10.72 -17.90
CA LYS A 194 7.41 12.00 -17.26
C LYS A 194 8.70 11.88 -16.47
N ARG A 195 9.39 13.01 -16.32
CA ARG A 195 10.53 13.13 -15.41
C ARG A 195 10.02 13.21 -13.97
N ILE A 196 10.41 12.24 -13.14
CA ILE A 196 10.05 12.18 -11.71
C ILE A 196 11.29 12.03 -10.85
N ASP A 197 11.39 12.79 -9.77
CA ASP A 197 12.49 12.69 -8.80
C ASP A 197 12.13 11.81 -7.59
N GLN A 198 10.84 11.51 -7.43
CA GLN A 198 10.30 10.69 -6.35
C GLN A 198 9.05 9.93 -6.80
N LEU A 199 8.84 8.74 -6.21
CA LEU A 199 7.67 7.90 -6.43
C LEU A 199 6.85 7.88 -5.14
N ASP A 200 5.54 8.08 -5.25
CA ASP A 200 4.63 7.71 -4.16
C ASP A 200 4.39 6.19 -4.12
N PHE A 201 3.64 5.74 -3.12
CA PHE A 201 3.33 4.31 -2.97
C PHE A 201 2.60 3.74 -4.18
N THR A 202 1.66 4.48 -4.77
CA THR A 202 0.89 4.02 -5.93
C THR A 202 1.78 3.84 -7.15
N GLN A 203 2.67 4.81 -7.43
CA GLN A 203 3.64 4.71 -8.52
C GLN A 203 4.63 3.56 -8.29
N PHE A 204 5.09 3.37 -7.06
CA PHE A 204 5.94 2.23 -6.73
C PHE A 204 5.21 0.90 -6.96
N VAL A 205 3.96 0.76 -6.50
CA VAL A 205 3.13 -0.43 -6.75
C VAL A 205 2.98 -0.70 -8.26
N GLN A 206 2.72 0.32 -9.08
CA GLN A 206 2.62 0.17 -10.54
C GLN A 206 3.91 -0.41 -11.13
N LEU A 207 5.06 0.14 -10.72
CA LEU A 207 6.35 -0.33 -11.20
C LEU A 207 6.59 -1.78 -10.76
N MET A 208 6.34 -2.11 -9.50
CA MET A 208 6.55 -3.46 -8.99
C MET A 208 5.63 -4.47 -9.65
N GLN A 209 4.32 -4.21 -9.71
CA GLN A 209 3.36 -5.12 -10.34
C GLN A 209 3.61 -5.36 -11.83
N ALA A 210 4.22 -4.38 -12.51
CA ALA A 210 4.55 -4.52 -13.93
C ALA A 210 5.73 -5.47 -14.18
N PHE A 211 6.62 -5.65 -13.21
CA PHE A 211 7.95 -6.19 -13.46
C PHE A 211 8.49 -7.19 -12.41
N SER A 212 7.80 -7.41 -11.27
CA SER A 212 8.13 -8.39 -10.20
C SER A 212 7.14 -9.54 -10.15
#